data_AF-A0A7W0UZQ6-F1
#
_entry.id   AF-A0A7W0UZQ6-F1
#
_cell.length_a   1.000
_cell.length_b   1.000
_cell.length_c   1.000
_cell.angle_alpha   90.00
_cell.angle_beta   90.00
_cell.angle_gamma   90.00
#
_symmetry.space_group_name_H-M   'P 1'
#
loop_
_entity.id
_entity.type
_entity.pdbx_description
1 polymer ?
#
loop_
_entity_poly.entity_id
_entity_poly.type
_entity_poly.pdbx_seq_one_letter_code
_entity_poly.pdbx_strand_id
1 'polypeptide(L)'
;MAREPQFWFNYEPPKLGGASVGRANTGIHRRKLKRREVVAVPAQLPLFAGRIHFVRQVSANGEIELLKEHWKVSKQLAHKYVWATLSTNGQRLEIYHRPSERGQPRLVKQYAYEMGERVSPLLPCYRRSHRRISVLKLI
;
A
#
# COMPACT_ATOMS: atom_id res chain seq x y z
N MET A 1 -3.99 -18.09 18.21
CA MET A 1 -4.20 -16.64 18.42
C MET A 1 -3.47 -15.88 17.33
N ALA A 2 -4.18 -15.36 16.34
CA ALA A 2 -3.55 -14.53 15.31
C ALA A 2 -3.19 -13.17 15.93
N ARG A 3 -1.90 -12.85 16.00
CA ARG A 3 -1.42 -11.52 16.43
C ARG A 3 -2.04 -10.47 15.50
N GLU A 4 -2.71 -9.48 16.08
CA GLU A 4 -3.15 -8.30 15.34
C GLU A 4 -1.95 -7.64 14.65
N PRO A 5 -2.10 -7.24 13.37
CA PRO A 5 -1.03 -6.55 12.68
C PRO A 5 -0.77 -5.17 13.30
N GLN A 6 0.26 -5.06 14.15
CA GLN A 6 0.72 -3.81 14.80
C GLN A 6 1.45 -2.85 13.84
N PHE A 7 1.09 -2.82 12.55
CA PHE A 7 1.82 -2.05 11.53
C PHE A 7 1.76 -0.52 11.73
N TRP A 8 0.92 -0.03 12.65
CA TRP A 8 0.78 1.40 12.96
C TRP A 8 1.88 1.96 13.86
N PHE A 9 2.53 1.11 14.65
CA PHE A 9 3.53 1.57 15.64
C PHE A 9 4.90 0.99 15.35
N ASN A 10 4.96 -0.31 15.00
CA ASN A 10 6.19 -0.99 14.66
C ASN A 10 5.97 -1.81 13.39
N TYR A 11 6.52 -1.35 12.26
CA TYR A 11 6.60 -2.18 11.06
C TYR A 11 7.84 -3.06 11.14
N GLU A 12 7.66 -4.29 11.61
CA GLU A 12 8.66 -5.35 11.51
C GLU A 12 8.37 -6.20 10.28
N PRO A 13 9.11 -6.00 9.15
CA PRO A 13 8.98 -6.91 8.03
C PRO A 13 9.38 -8.33 8.47
N PRO A 14 8.83 -9.38 7.83
CA PRO A 14 9.20 -10.76 8.16
C PRO A 14 10.72 -10.93 8.15
N LYS A 15 11.26 -11.51 9.24
CA LYS A 15 12.69 -11.78 9.35
C LYS A 15 13.10 -12.72 8.21
N LEU A 16 14.08 -12.30 7.41
CA LEU A 16 14.60 -13.09 6.30
C LEU A 16 15.64 -14.15 6.73
N GLY A 17 15.73 -14.45 8.04
CA GLY A 17 16.64 -15.48 8.56
C GLY A 17 18.12 -15.24 8.25
N GLY A 18 18.55 -13.97 8.18
CA GLY A 18 19.92 -13.60 7.78
C GLY A 18 20.16 -13.57 6.26
N ALA A 19 19.15 -13.89 5.44
CA ALA A 19 19.24 -13.75 4.00
C ALA A 19 19.06 -12.28 3.57
N SER A 20 19.78 -11.86 2.53
CA SER A 20 19.51 -10.59 1.85
C SER A 20 18.16 -10.65 1.13
N VAL A 21 17.56 -9.48 0.87
CA VAL A 21 16.32 -9.36 0.08
C VAL A 21 16.45 -10.07 -1.28
N GLY A 22 17.63 -10.01 -1.91
CA GLY A 22 17.91 -10.72 -3.15
C GLY A 22 17.79 -12.23 -2.98
N ARG A 23 18.47 -12.81 -1.98
CA ARG A 23 18.47 -14.26 -1.72
C ARG A 23 17.11 -14.79 -1.30
N ALA A 24 16.38 -14.02 -0.48
CA ALA A 24 14.99 -14.34 -0.13
C ALA A 24 14.07 -14.35 -1.36
N ASN A 25 14.27 -13.43 -2.31
CA ASN A 25 13.51 -13.42 -3.54
C ASN A 25 13.85 -14.58 -4.49
N THR A 26 15.09 -15.07 -4.51
CA THR A 26 15.50 -16.19 -5.36
C THR A 26 14.79 -17.49 -5.00
N GLY A 27 14.47 -17.70 -3.71
CA GLY A 27 13.72 -18.87 -3.23
C GLY A 27 12.22 -18.84 -3.56
N ILE A 28 11.69 -17.69 -4.01
CA ILE A 28 10.29 -17.58 -4.39
C ILE A 28 10.14 -18.18 -5.79
N HIS A 29 9.44 -19.31 -5.89
CA HIS A 29 9.14 -19.91 -7.18
C HIS A 29 8.21 -19.00 -7.99
N ARG A 30 8.78 -18.26 -8.94
CA ARG A 30 8.03 -17.43 -9.89
C ARG A 30 7.77 -18.25 -11.14
N ARG A 31 6.50 -18.55 -11.42
CA ARG A 31 6.11 -19.12 -12.71
C ARG A 31 6.37 -18.10 -13.81
N LYS A 32 7.29 -18.41 -14.72
CA LYS A 32 7.44 -17.64 -15.96
C LYS A 32 6.20 -17.88 -16.83
N LEU A 33 5.74 -16.82 -17.49
CA LEU A 33 4.68 -16.94 -18.50
C LEU A 33 5.20 -17.79 -19.67
N LYS A 34 4.39 -18.73 -20.15
CA LYS A 34 4.65 -19.48 -21.39
C LYS A 34 4.53 -18.52 -22.57
N ARG A 35 5.24 -18.80 -23.67
CA ARG A 35 5.21 -17.96 -24.89
C ARG A 35 3.79 -17.58 -25.35
N ARG A 36 2.87 -18.54 -25.32
CA ARG A 36 1.44 -18.33 -25.66
C ARG A 36 0.71 -17.36 -24.73
N GLU A 37 1.10 -17.30 -23.46
CA GLU A 37 0.51 -16.39 -22.47
C GLU A 37 1.08 -14.99 -22.62
N VAL A 38 2.38 -14.86 -22.95
CA VAL A 38 3.02 -13.56 -23.21
C VAL A 38 2.35 -12.83 -24.37
N VAL A 39 2.00 -13.54 -25.44
CA VAL A 39 1.29 -12.96 -26.60
C VAL A 39 -0.09 -12.40 -26.20
N ALA A 40 -0.72 -12.95 -25.15
CA ALA A 40 -2.00 -12.48 -24.63
C ALA A 40 -1.86 -11.31 -23.63
N VAL A 41 -0.64 -10.94 -23.23
CA VAL A 41 -0.42 -9.77 -22.37
C VAL A 41 -0.51 -8.51 -23.23
N PRO A 42 -1.40 -7.55 -22.90
CA PRO A 42 -1.50 -6.31 -23.65
C PRO A 42 -0.20 -5.51 -23.53
N ALA A 43 0.14 -4.75 -24.57
CA ALA A 43 1.32 -3.89 -24.58
C ALA A 43 1.31 -2.86 -23.44
N GLN A 44 0.12 -2.38 -23.07
CA GLN A 44 -0.11 -1.56 -21.89
C GLN A 44 -1.02 -2.29 -20.91
N LEU A 45 -0.57 -2.43 -19.66
CA LEU A 45 -1.38 -3.04 -18.61
C LEU A 45 -2.42 -2.02 -18.13
N PRO A 46 -3.72 -2.38 -18.08
CA PRO A 46 -4.75 -1.47 -17.62
C PRO A 46 -4.60 -1.17 -16.13
N LEU A 47 -4.73 0.10 -15.76
CA LEU A 47 -4.87 0.52 -14.37
C LEU A 47 -6.33 0.38 -13.95
N PHE A 48 -6.63 -0.52 -13.00
CA PHE A 48 -8.00 -0.71 -12.52
C PHE A 48 -8.35 0.13 -11.29
N ALA A 49 -9.64 0.43 -11.15
CA ALA A 49 -10.25 1.03 -9.98
C ALA A 49 -9.98 0.18 -8.73
N GLY A 50 -9.39 0.80 -7.70
CA GLY A 50 -8.97 0.12 -6.50
C GLY A 50 -8.37 1.06 -5.45
N ARG A 51 -7.81 0.45 -4.40
CA ARG A 51 -7.09 1.15 -3.33
C ARG A 51 -5.77 0.46 -3.06
N ILE A 52 -4.69 1.23 -3.08
CA ILE A 52 -3.33 0.81 -2.75
C ILE A 52 -3.00 1.38 -1.38
N HIS A 53 -2.36 0.58 -0.54
CA HIS A 53 -2.03 0.97 0.83
C HIS A 53 -0.53 0.93 1.04
N PHE A 54 -0.02 1.96 1.71
CA PHE A 54 1.39 2.08 2.06
C PHE A 54 1.49 2.38 3.55
N VAL A 55 2.37 1.66 4.23
CA VAL A 55 2.82 2.01 5.57
C VAL A 55 4.16 2.73 5.41
N ARG A 56 4.28 3.95 5.93
CA ARG A 56 5.49 4.78 5.83
C ARG A 56 5.80 5.47 7.13
N GLN A 57 7.08 5.50 7.49
CA GLN A 57 7.55 6.35 8.56
C GLN A 57 7.67 7.79 8.03
N VAL A 58 7.21 8.75 8.83
CA VAL A 58 7.32 10.18 8.52
C VAL A 58 8.76 10.63 8.80
N SER A 59 9.36 11.35 7.86
CA SER A 59 10.69 11.93 7.98
C SER A 59 10.75 12.99 9.09
N ALA A 60 11.96 13.39 9.50
CA ALA A 60 12.16 14.48 10.46
C ALA A 60 11.51 15.81 10.01
N ASN A 61 11.43 16.03 8.68
CA ASN A 61 10.78 17.19 8.08
C ASN A 61 9.25 17.10 8.05
N GLY A 62 8.67 15.98 8.50
CA GLY A 62 7.22 15.78 8.53
C GLY A 62 6.65 15.33 7.19
N GLU A 63 7.41 14.59 6.38
CA GLU A 63 7.04 14.15 5.03
C GLU A 63 7.09 12.63 4.88
N ILE A 64 6.42 12.11 3.85
CA ILE A 64 6.58 10.72 3.41
C ILE A 64 6.91 10.67 1.92
N GLU A 65 7.67 9.64 1.52
CA GLU A 65 7.96 9.35 0.12
C GLU A 65 7.08 8.19 -0.38
N LEU A 66 6.31 8.44 -1.44
CA LEU A 66 5.42 7.49 -2.09
C LEU A 66 5.52 7.65 -3.60
N LEU A 67 5.71 6.54 -4.32
CA LEU A 67 5.78 6.53 -5.79
C LEU A 67 6.80 7.53 -6.36
N LYS A 68 7.92 7.75 -5.65
CA LYS A 68 8.99 8.72 -5.95
C LYS A 68 8.58 10.19 -5.77
N GLU A 69 7.45 10.45 -5.14
CA GLU A 69 6.94 11.78 -4.83
C GLU A 69 6.96 12.03 -3.31
N HIS A 70 7.14 13.29 -2.93
CA HIS A 70 7.19 13.71 -1.52
C HIS A 70 5.87 14.34 -1.10
N TRP A 71 5.32 13.87 0.02
CA TRP A 71 4.03 14.31 0.53
C TRP A 71 4.16 14.85 1.94
N LYS A 72 3.70 16.08 2.15
CA LYS A 72 3.68 16.68 3.47
C LYS A 72 2.67 15.95 4.36
N VAL A 73 3.04 15.68 5.60
CA VAL A 73 2.17 15.07 6.60
C VAL A 73 2.00 16.04 7.76
N SER A 74 2.97 16.07 8.66
CA SER A 74 3.09 17.00 9.79
C SER A 74 4.42 16.76 10.49
N LYS A 75 5.11 17.83 10.91
CA LYS A 75 6.33 17.71 11.75
C LYS A 75 6.03 17.09 13.12
N GLN A 76 4.81 17.23 13.64
CA GLN A 76 4.40 16.62 14.91
C GLN A 76 4.35 15.09 14.84
N LEU A 77 4.27 14.53 13.64
CA LEU A 77 4.27 13.09 13.39
C LEU A 77 5.66 12.58 12.96
N ALA A 78 6.72 13.40 13.06
CA ALA A 78 8.07 12.97 12.73
C ALA A 78 8.43 11.65 13.44
N HIS A 79 9.04 10.74 12.69
CA HIS A 79 9.42 9.39 13.11
C HIS A 79 8.26 8.45 13.47
N LYS A 80 7.00 8.88 13.34
CA LYS A 80 5.82 8.02 13.50
C LYS A 80 5.45 7.36 12.18
N TYR A 81 4.76 6.23 12.26
CA TYR A 81 4.22 5.56 11.08
C TYR A 81 2.83 6.09 10.72
N VAL A 82 2.62 6.29 9.43
CA VAL A 82 1.33 6.65 8.86
C VAL A 82 0.92 5.63 7.82
N TRP A 83 -0.40 5.55 7.61
CA TRP A 83 -1.00 4.72 6.59
C TRP A 83 -1.49 5.62 5.46
N ALA A 84 -0.87 5.51 4.30
CA ALA A 84 -1.30 6.22 3.11
C ALA A 84 -2.11 5.31 2.21
N THR A 85 -3.29 5.77 1.79
CA THR A 85 -4.18 5.07 0.88
C THR A 85 -4.31 5.87 -0.40
N LEU A 86 -3.85 5.29 -1.51
CA LEU A 86 -4.07 5.83 -2.84
C LEU A 86 -5.31 5.18 -3.43
N SER A 87 -6.35 5.96 -3.66
CA SER A 87 -7.56 5.53 -4.36
C SER A 87 -7.40 5.82 -5.85
N THR A 88 -7.29 4.79 -6.68
CA THR A 88 -7.10 4.99 -8.13
C THR A 88 -8.38 5.53 -8.78
N ASN A 89 -9.55 5.02 -8.38
CA ASN A 89 -10.84 5.52 -8.88
C ASN A 89 -11.17 6.93 -8.37
N GLY A 90 -10.77 7.22 -7.12
CA GLY A 90 -11.05 8.52 -6.50
C GLY A 90 -9.97 9.56 -6.76
N GLN A 91 -8.89 9.20 -7.47
CA GLN A 91 -7.75 10.06 -7.79
C GLN A 91 -7.29 10.90 -6.60
N ARG A 92 -7.07 10.23 -5.47
CA ARG A 92 -6.73 10.89 -4.21
C ARG A 92 -5.85 10.03 -3.33
N LEU A 93 -4.99 10.71 -2.59
CA LEU A 93 -4.13 10.15 -1.56
C LEU A 93 -4.66 10.59 -0.19
N GLU A 94 -4.99 9.62 0.65
CA GLU A 94 -5.47 9.83 2.01
C GLU A 94 -4.43 9.31 3.00
N ILE A 95 -3.98 10.14 3.93
CA ILE A 95 -2.96 9.79 4.93
C ILE A 95 -3.61 9.74 6.30
N TYR A 96 -3.52 8.59 6.95
CA TYR A 96 -4.10 8.32 8.26
C TYR A 96 -3.01 8.11 9.31
N HIS A 97 -3.31 8.47 10.55
CA HIS A 97 -2.47 8.19 11.71
C HIS A 97 -3.34 7.63 12.83
N ARG A 98 -2.81 6.63 13.54
CA ARG A 98 -3.43 6.05 14.73
C ARG A 98 -2.66 6.55 15.96
N PRO A 99 -3.25 7.39 16.83
CA PRO A 99 -2.52 8.00 17.94
C PRO A 99 -2.02 7.00 18.99
N SER A 100 -2.74 5.90 19.18
CA SER A 100 -2.42 4.85 20.17
C SER A 100 -3.00 3.51 19.74
N GLU A 101 -2.50 2.42 20.33
CA GLU A 101 -2.98 1.06 20.03
C GLU A 101 -4.47 0.87 20.27
N ARG A 102 -5.09 1.65 21.14
CA ARG A 102 -6.55 1.60 21.38
C ARG A 102 -7.32 2.70 20.66
N GLY A 103 -6.62 3.66 20.07
CA GLY A 103 -7.23 4.78 19.35
C GLY A 103 -7.65 4.39 17.94
N GLN A 104 -8.68 5.04 17.41
CA GLN A 104 -9.05 4.86 16.01
C GLN A 104 -8.10 5.66 15.08
N PRO A 105 -7.73 5.14 13.90
CA PRO A 105 -7.07 5.90 12.85
C PRO A 105 -7.91 7.10 12.44
N ARG A 106 -7.24 8.23 12.29
CA ARG A 106 -7.84 9.49 11.87
C ARG A 106 -7.18 9.95 10.59
N LEU A 107 -7.98 10.53 9.69
CA LEU A 107 -7.45 11.19 8.50
C LEU A 107 -6.66 12.43 8.95
N VAL A 108 -5.40 12.50 8.55
CA VAL A 108 -4.49 13.61 8.88
C VAL A 108 -4.35 14.55 7.69
N LYS A 109 -4.20 13.98 6.49
CA LYS A 109 -4.07 14.73 5.24
C LYS A 109 -4.79 14.03 4.11
N GLN A 110 -5.26 14.83 3.17
CA GLN A 110 -5.80 14.37 1.90
C GLN A 110 -5.21 15.23 0.79
N TYR A 111 -4.80 14.58 -0.30
CA TYR A 111 -4.31 15.21 -1.51
C TYR A 111 -5.10 14.72 -2.72
N ALA A 112 -5.31 15.60 -3.69
CA ALA A 112 -5.61 15.15 -5.04
C ALA A 112 -4.39 14.40 -5.59
N TYR A 113 -4.64 13.31 -6.32
CA TYR A 113 -3.61 12.53 -6.97
C TYR A 113 -4.11 12.16 -8.36
N GLU A 114 -3.74 12.99 -9.34
CA GLU A 114 -4.17 12.80 -10.72
C GLU A 114 -3.45 11.63 -11.35
N MET A 115 -4.22 10.76 -12.00
CA MET A 115 -3.67 9.62 -12.73
C MET A 115 -3.44 10.04 -14.17
N GLY A 116 -2.18 9.96 -14.63
CA GLY A 116 -1.86 10.21 -16.04
C GLY A 116 -2.41 9.16 -17.01
N GLU A 117 -2.85 8.00 -16.47
CA GLU A 117 -3.44 6.91 -17.24
C GLU A 117 -4.92 6.73 -16.91
N ARG A 118 -5.69 6.24 -17.90
CA ARG A 118 -7.12 5.97 -17.72
C ARG A 118 -7.35 4.84 -16.73
N VAL A 119 -8.08 5.15 -15.66
CA VAL A 119 -8.52 4.16 -14.68
C VAL A 119 -9.76 3.42 -15.21
N SER A 120 -9.64 2.11 -15.39
CA SER A 120 -10.71 1.24 -15.85
C SER A 120 -11.54 0.68 -14.68
N PRO A 121 -12.85 0.47 -14.83
CA PRO A 121 -13.65 -0.20 -13.81
C PRO A 121 -13.12 -1.60 -13.48
N LEU A 122 -13.20 -2.00 -12.21
CA LEU A 122 -12.75 -3.33 -11.78
C LEU A 122 -13.61 -4.44 -12.41
N LEU A 123 -12.98 -5.29 -13.24
CA LEU A 123 -13.67 -6.41 -13.87
C LEU A 123 -14.14 -7.46 -12.85
N PRO A 124 -15.26 -8.17 -13.11
CA PRO A 124 -15.77 -9.21 -12.23
C PRO A 124 -14.73 -10.29 -11.88
N CYS A 125 -13.88 -10.69 -12.83
CA CYS A 125 -12.83 -11.69 -12.61
C CYS A 125 -11.72 -11.23 -11.65
N TYR A 126 -11.57 -9.91 -11.43
CA TYR A 126 -10.64 -9.33 -10.46
C TYR A 126 -11.31 -8.98 -9.13
N ARG A 127 -12.63 -9.15 -9.01
CA ARG A 127 -13.30 -9.03 -7.72
C ARG A 127 -12.85 -10.18 -6.85
N ARG A 128 -12.34 -9.83 -5.67
CA ARG A 128 -11.98 -10.84 -4.67
C ARG A 128 -13.23 -11.57 -4.23
N SER A 129 -13.13 -12.89 -4.11
CA SER A 129 -14.20 -13.76 -3.59
C SER A 129 -14.48 -13.55 -2.10
N HIS A 130 -13.51 -13.02 -1.35
CA HIS A 130 -13.62 -12.79 0.09
C HIS A 130 -13.75 -11.30 0.41
N ARG A 131 -14.64 -10.99 1.35
CA ARG A 131 -14.87 -9.63 1.85
C ARG A 131 -13.57 -9.12 2.48
N ARG A 132 -13.19 -7.89 2.12
CA ARG A 132 -12.04 -7.20 2.71
C ARG A 132 -12.29 -7.12 4.22
N ILE A 133 -11.35 -7.58 5.04
CA ILE A 133 -11.25 -6.98 6.38
C ILE A 133 -10.91 -5.52 6.08
N SER A 134 -11.80 -4.61 6.47
CA SER A 134 -11.47 -3.20 6.35
C SER A 134 -10.15 -3.02 7.11
N VAL A 135 -9.17 -2.37 6.51
CA VAL A 135 -7.95 -2.00 7.25
C VAL A 135 -8.35 -1.11 8.43
N LEU A 136 -9.43 -0.33 8.26
CA LEU A 136 -10.11 0.38 9.34
C LEU A 136 -11.03 -0.52 10.21
N LYS A 137 -10.90 -1.85 10.15
CA LYS A 137 -11.55 -2.84 11.04
C LYS A 137 -10.58 -3.92 11.50
N LEU A 138 -9.33 -3.92 11.02
CA LEU A 138 -8.17 -4.52 11.69
C LEU A 138 -7.66 -3.58 12.81
N ILE A 139 -8.52 -2.66 13.25
CA ILE A 139 -8.27 -1.65 14.29
C ILE A 139 -8.74 -2.21 15.62
#